data_AF-A0AA91INA6-F1
#
_entry.id   AF-A0AA91INA6-F1
#
_cell.length_a   1.000
_cell.length_b   1.000
_cell.length_c   1.000
_cell.angle_alpha   90.00
_cell.angle_beta   90.00
_cell.angle_gamma   90.00
#
_symmetry.space_group_name_H-M   'P 1'
#
loop_
_entity.id
_entity.type
_entity.pdbx_description
1 polymer ?
#
loop_
_entity_poly.entity_id
_entity_poly.type
_entity_poly.pdbx_seq_one_letter_code
_entity_poly.pdbx_strand_id
1 'polypeptide(L)'
;MPKKQVSLIQHDTIENLSVCFITYFERYGKPKKACFLAHLQTLYQIHTGVNLTSGEDHSHHLEILFYQATKAWHIYRYHTFERRTNRGRNHLQAGRVFRVNNWSVRDLYQWSKKNSFDLFNHLNMRGAKRLQCVYLNDEDQPYYIRWRSDAAGIHPYDIIDFSWREISTYRLILSESLIVHNRCVGKENGICVNGNHYRSIRDAYESLMPNKSYGAVCRLLRHGKTPDEAFDDGERHRKKI
;
A
#
# COMPACT_ATOMS: atom_id res chain seq x y z
N MET A 1 -35.11 -25.37 22.26
CA MET A 1 -34.42 -24.15 21.78
C MET A 1 -33.41 -24.56 20.73
N PRO A 2 -33.51 -24.09 19.48
CA PRO A 2 -32.55 -24.47 18.46
C PRO A 2 -31.20 -23.80 18.76
N LYS A 3 -30.14 -24.60 18.73
CA LYS A 3 -28.76 -24.14 18.90
C LYS A 3 -28.46 -23.08 17.85
N LYS A 4 -28.05 -21.90 18.30
CA LYS A 4 -27.49 -20.82 17.50
C LYS A 4 -26.35 -21.43 16.66
N GLN A 5 -26.52 -21.50 15.33
CA GLN A 5 -25.45 -21.81 14.40
C GLN A 5 -24.47 -20.64 14.45
N VAL A 6 -23.49 -20.76 15.34
CA VAL A 6 -22.37 -19.83 15.46
C VAL A 6 -21.40 -20.15 14.32
N SER A 7 -21.37 -19.25 13.33
CA SER A 7 -20.19 -18.83 12.56
C SER A 7 -19.26 -19.90 11.98
N LEU A 8 -19.80 -20.89 11.27
CA LEU A 8 -19.02 -21.83 10.43
C LEU A 8 -18.59 -21.23 9.08
N ILE A 9 -18.27 -19.93 9.07
CA ILE A 9 -17.56 -19.24 7.98
C ILE A 9 -16.40 -18.50 8.64
N GLN A 10 -15.50 -19.25 9.26
CA GLN A 10 -14.28 -18.75 9.90
C GLN A 10 -13.15 -19.68 9.43
N HIS A 11 -12.10 -19.09 8.85
CA HIS A 11 -10.93 -19.72 8.22
C HIS A 11 -11.06 -20.27 6.78
N ASP A 12 -11.97 -21.19 6.48
CA ASP A 12 -11.91 -21.94 5.20
C ASP A 12 -12.15 -21.09 3.95
N THR A 13 -12.89 -19.98 4.04
CA THR A 13 -13.18 -19.12 2.88
C THR A 13 -12.00 -18.20 2.50
N ILE A 14 -11.12 -17.87 3.46
CA ILE A 14 -10.02 -16.91 3.23
C ILE A 14 -8.83 -17.59 2.56
N GLU A 15 -8.49 -18.81 2.97
CA GLU A 15 -7.46 -19.61 2.27
C GLU A 15 -7.92 -19.96 0.85
N ASN A 16 -9.19 -20.33 0.67
CA ASN A 16 -9.76 -20.59 -0.65
C ASN A 16 -9.81 -19.35 -1.57
N LEU A 17 -9.90 -18.14 -0.99
CA LEU A 17 -9.88 -16.88 -1.76
C LEU A 17 -8.47 -16.32 -1.97
N SER A 18 -7.42 -16.89 -1.35
CA SER A 18 -6.05 -16.39 -1.47
C SER A 18 -5.56 -16.35 -2.93
N VAL A 19 -5.81 -17.42 -3.70
CA VAL A 19 -5.50 -17.51 -5.13
C VAL A 19 -6.33 -16.51 -5.93
N CYS A 20 -7.62 -16.35 -5.59
CA CYS A 20 -8.49 -15.37 -6.23
C CYS A 20 -8.02 -13.94 -5.96
N PHE A 21 -7.52 -13.64 -4.76
CA PHE A 21 -6.95 -12.34 -4.41
C PHE A 21 -5.64 -12.07 -5.14
N ILE A 22 -4.72 -13.04 -5.21
CA ILE A 22 -3.48 -12.88 -5.99
C ILE A 22 -3.83 -12.60 -7.46
N THR A 23 -4.70 -13.41 -8.06
CA THR A 23 -5.15 -13.20 -9.45
C THR A 23 -5.85 -11.84 -9.62
N TYR A 24 -6.65 -11.42 -8.63
CA TYR A 24 -7.28 -10.10 -8.63
C TYR A 24 -6.23 -9.00 -8.63
N PHE A 25 -5.22 -9.10 -7.77
CA PHE A 25 -4.17 -8.09 -7.62
C PHE A 25 -3.32 -7.97 -8.88
N GLU A 26 -2.99 -9.08 -9.52
CA GLU A 26 -2.28 -9.11 -10.80
C GLU A 26 -3.08 -8.45 -11.92
N ARG A 27 -4.40 -8.70 -12.01
CA ARG A 27 -5.24 -8.19 -13.10
C ARG A 27 -5.77 -6.77 -12.88
N TYR A 28 -6.15 -6.45 -11.65
CA TYR A 28 -6.93 -5.25 -11.34
C TYR A 28 -6.22 -4.30 -10.35
N GLY A 29 -5.13 -4.75 -9.73
CA GLY A 29 -4.40 -3.97 -8.73
C GLY A 29 -5.16 -3.83 -7.40
N LYS A 30 -5.07 -2.65 -6.78
CA LYS A 30 -5.72 -2.34 -5.50
C LYS A 30 -7.24 -2.51 -5.59
N PRO A 31 -7.88 -3.25 -4.65
CA PRO A 31 -9.33 -3.36 -4.59
C PRO A 31 -10.05 -2.01 -4.59
N LYS A 32 -11.09 -1.88 -5.43
CA LYS A 32 -12.00 -0.72 -5.46
C LYS A 32 -13.42 -1.15 -5.12
N LYS A 33 -14.04 -0.51 -4.12
CA LYS A 33 -15.38 -0.89 -3.62
C LYS A 33 -16.41 -1.09 -4.75
N ALA A 34 -16.42 -0.21 -5.75
CA ALA A 34 -17.41 -0.20 -6.82
C ALA A 34 -17.41 -1.47 -7.70
N CYS A 35 -16.25 -2.11 -7.92
CA CYS A 35 -16.14 -3.28 -8.81
C CYS A 35 -15.57 -4.53 -8.12
N PHE A 36 -15.15 -4.42 -6.85
CA PHE A 36 -14.48 -5.50 -6.12
C PHE A 36 -15.26 -6.80 -6.12
N LEU A 37 -16.54 -6.75 -5.73
CA LEU A 37 -17.37 -7.96 -5.64
C LEU A 37 -17.53 -8.64 -6.99
N ALA A 38 -17.92 -7.89 -8.03
CA ALA A 38 -18.16 -8.45 -9.35
C ALA A 38 -16.90 -9.13 -9.91
N HIS A 39 -15.75 -8.45 -9.83
CA HIS A 39 -14.48 -9.01 -10.28
C HIS A 39 -14.07 -10.25 -9.45
N LEU A 40 -14.28 -10.22 -8.13
CA LEU A 40 -13.98 -11.36 -7.27
C LEU A 40 -14.88 -12.56 -7.57
N GLN A 41 -16.18 -12.35 -7.80
CA GLN A 41 -17.12 -13.40 -8.20
C GLN A 41 -16.73 -14.05 -9.52
N THR A 42 -16.35 -13.25 -10.53
CA THR A 42 -15.86 -13.76 -11.81
C THR A 42 -14.61 -14.61 -11.62
N LEU A 43 -13.62 -14.13 -10.85
CA LEU A 43 -12.39 -14.88 -10.61
C LEU A 43 -12.64 -16.16 -9.82
N TYR A 44 -13.53 -16.12 -8.83
CA TYR A 44 -13.90 -17.29 -8.04
C TYR A 44 -14.58 -18.36 -8.90
N GLN A 45 -15.50 -17.95 -9.77
CA GLN A 45 -16.17 -18.86 -10.70
C GLN A 45 -15.17 -19.49 -11.69
N ILE A 46 -14.22 -18.71 -12.21
CA ILE A 46 -13.17 -19.24 -13.09
C ILE A 46 -12.29 -20.27 -12.36
N HIS A 47 -11.92 -20.01 -11.11
CA HIS A 47 -11.02 -20.89 -10.35
C HIS A 47 -11.68 -22.14 -9.80
N THR A 48 -12.96 -22.06 -9.42
CA THR A 48 -13.65 -23.14 -8.70
C THR A 48 -14.76 -23.81 -9.51
N GLY A 49 -15.22 -23.19 -10.59
CA GLY A 49 -16.43 -23.60 -11.33
C GLY A 49 -17.74 -23.29 -10.59
N VAL A 50 -17.69 -22.68 -9.39
CA VAL A 50 -18.85 -22.41 -8.54
C VAL A 50 -19.07 -20.90 -8.40
N ASN A 51 -20.32 -20.47 -8.32
CA ASN A 51 -20.65 -19.07 -8.04
C ASN A 51 -20.41 -18.76 -6.57
N LEU A 52 -19.69 -17.67 -6.29
CA LEU A 52 -19.56 -17.16 -4.93
C LEU A 52 -20.92 -16.60 -4.49
N THR A 53 -21.61 -17.35 -3.63
CA THR A 53 -22.94 -17.01 -3.14
C THR A 53 -22.89 -15.77 -2.23
N SER A 54 -23.66 -14.75 -2.59
CA SER A 54 -23.97 -13.64 -1.69
C SER A 54 -25.17 -14.06 -0.83
N GLY A 55 -24.97 -14.33 0.47
CA GLY A 55 -26.04 -14.67 1.43
C GLY A 55 -26.54 -13.44 2.22
N GLU A 56 -27.83 -13.40 2.55
CA GLU A 56 -28.71 -12.23 2.84
C GLU A 56 -28.18 -11.09 3.77
N ASP A 57 -27.12 -11.31 4.57
CA ASP A 57 -26.40 -10.26 5.35
C ASP A 57 -25.32 -9.53 4.51
N HIS A 58 -25.70 -9.05 3.32
CA HIS A 58 -24.77 -8.66 2.25
C HIS A 58 -23.82 -7.50 2.57
N SER A 59 -24.27 -6.42 3.22
CA SER A 59 -23.45 -5.20 3.30
C SER A 59 -22.24 -5.37 4.22
N HIS A 60 -22.45 -5.92 5.42
CA HIS A 60 -21.41 -6.04 6.42
C HIS A 60 -20.35 -7.08 6.02
N HIS A 61 -20.78 -8.20 5.44
CA HIS A 61 -19.85 -9.24 4.98
C HIS A 61 -18.95 -8.76 3.83
N LEU A 62 -19.51 -8.02 2.87
CA LEU A 62 -18.76 -7.42 1.77
C LEU A 62 -17.75 -6.38 2.26
N GLU A 63 -18.10 -5.59 3.28
CA GLU A 63 -17.18 -4.63 3.87
C GLU A 63 -15.99 -5.31 4.56
N ILE A 64 -16.23 -6.39 5.31
CA ILE A 64 -15.17 -7.19 5.92
C ILE A 64 -14.25 -7.78 4.84
N LEU A 65 -14.83 -8.39 3.81
CA LEU A 65 -14.06 -9.01 2.72
C LEU A 65 -13.23 -7.98 1.96
N PHE A 66 -13.81 -6.81 1.65
CA PHE A 66 -13.10 -5.71 1.01
C PHE A 66 -11.94 -5.18 1.87
N TYR A 67 -12.17 -5.06 3.18
CA TYR A 67 -11.13 -4.63 4.11
C TYR A 67 -9.98 -5.64 4.20
N GLN A 68 -10.28 -6.94 4.25
CA GLN A 68 -9.29 -8.01 4.23
C GLN A 68 -8.50 -8.02 2.91
N ALA A 69 -9.18 -7.91 1.76
CA ALA A 69 -8.52 -7.83 0.46
C ALA A 69 -7.61 -6.61 0.35
N THR A 70 -8.02 -5.47 0.92
CA THR A 70 -7.17 -4.26 0.96
C THR A 70 -5.91 -4.50 1.79
N LYS A 71 -6.02 -5.17 2.95
CA LYS A 71 -4.84 -5.58 3.75
C LYS A 71 -3.93 -6.53 2.98
N ALA A 72 -4.51 -7.56 2.36
CA ALA A 72 -3.78 -8.54 1.57
C ALA A 72 -3.06 -7.88 0.38
N TRP A 73 -3.66 -6.87 -0.26
CA TRP A 73 -3.02 -6.08 -1.30
C TRP A 73 -1.74 -5.39 -0.81
N HIS A 74 -1.76 -4.79 0.40
CA HIS A 74 -0.57 -4.13 0.94
C HIS A 74 0.61 -5.10 1.12
N ILE A 75 0.31 -6.30 1.62
CA ILE A 75 1.30 -7.38 1.81
C ILE A 75 1.77 -7.91 0.45
N TYR A 76 0.85 -8.19 -0.48
CA TYR A 76 1.16 -8.63 -1.83
C TYR A 76 2.10 -7.64 -2.52
N ARG A 77 1.79 -6.33 -2.47
CA ARG A 77 2.64 -5.30 -3.04
C ARG A 77 3.99 -5.18 -2.37
N TYR A 78 4.07 -5.34 -1.07
CA TYR A 78 5.34 -5.37 -0.36
C TYR A 78 6.30 -6.44 -0.91
N HIS A 79 5.78 -7.66 -1.12
CA HIS A 79 6.57 -8.79 -1.63
C HIS A 79 6.83 -8.74 -3.14
N THR A 80 5.90 -8.17 -3.92
CA THR A 80 6.00 -8.08 -5.39
C THR A 80 6.52 -6.74 -5.90
N PHE A 81 7.01 -5.87 -5.02
CA PHE A 81 7.61 -4.61 -5.46
C PHE A 81 8.94 -4.90 -6.15
N GLU A 82 9.03 -4.60 -7.43
CA GLU A 82 10.18 -4.99 -8.27
C GLU A 82 11.45 -4.18 -7.95
N ARG A 83 11.30 -2.93 -7.51
CA ARG A 83 12.44 -2.04 -7.27
C ARG A 83 13.15 -2.42 -5.97
N ARG A 84 14.47 -2.59 -6.04
CA ARG A 84 15.32 -2.73 -4.85
C ARG A 84 15.38 -1.42 -4.09
N THR A 85 15.64 -1.52 -2.79
CA THR A 85 15.94 -0.35 -1.95
C THR A 85 17.16 0.35 -2.53
N ASN A 86 17.04 1.63 -2.87
CA ASN A 86 18.16 2.44 -3.38
C ASN A 86 18.50 3.52 -2.35
N ARG A 87 19.76 3.54 -1.91
CA ARG A 87 20.24 4.48 -0.90
C ARG A 87 21.19 5.50 -1.53
N GLY A 88 20.77 6.76 -1.53
CA GLY A 88 21.63 7.91 -1.74
C GLY A 88 22.19 8.44 -0.42
N ARG A 89 22.93 9.55 -0.46
CA ARG A 89 23.57 10.14 0.73
C ARG A 89 22.57 10.49 1.85
N ASN A 90 21.46 11.12 1.50
CA ASN A 90 20.40 11.58 2.42
C ASN A 90 18.98 11.27 1.89
N HIS A 91 18.88 10.31 0.96
CA HIS A 91 17.63 9.96 0.29
C HIS A 91 17.52 8.45 0.10
N LEU A 92 16.34 7.90 0.39
CA LEU A 92 16.04 6.48 0.28
C LEU A 92 14.83 6.31 -0.61
N GLN A 93 14.95 5.42 -1.58
CA GLN A 93 13.85 5.02 -2.45
C GLN A 93 13.52 3.55 -2.24
N ALA A 94 12.25 3.22 -2.38
CA ALA A 94 11.71 1.87 -2.29
C ALA A 94 12.01 1.18 -0.94
N GLY A 95 12.01 1.94 0.17
CA GLY A 95 12.24 1.42 1.51
C GLY A 95 11.12 0.50 1.96
N ARG A 96 11.43 -0.78 2.15
CA ARG A 96 10.47 -1.80 2.60
C ARG A 96 10.38 -1.82 4.12
N VAL A 97 9.27 -1.30 4.64
CA VAL A 97 9.01 -1.24 6.08
C VAL A 97 8.55 -2.60 6.60
N PHE A 98 9.33 -3.23 7.49
CA PHE A 98 8.93 -4.48 8.12
C PHE A 98 8.38 -4.28 9.54
N ARG A 99 8.81 -3.23 10.24
CA ARG A 99 8.37 -2.94 11.61
C ARG A 99 8.28 -1.44 11.86
N VAL A 100 7.29 -1.06 12.66
CA VAL A 100 7.15 0.30 13.18
C VAL A 100 6.83 0.25 14.66
N ASN A 101 7.64 0.93 15.48
CA ASN A 101 7.33 1.14 16.89
C ASN A 101 6.77 2.56 17.06
N ASN A 102 5.62 2.66 17.73
CA ASN A 102 4.93 3.93 17.98
C ASN A 102 5.16 4.36 19.41
N TRP A 103 5.50 5.64 19.59
CA TRP A 103 5.70 6.24 20.89
C TRP A 103 4.86 7.51 20.95
N SER A 104 3.90 7.58 21.87
CA SER A 104 3.32 8.87 22.20
C SER A 104 4.38 9.75 22.87
N VAL A 105 4.22 11.07 22.82
CA VAL A 105 5.14 11.98 23.53
C VAL A 105 5.20 11.64 25.02
N ARG A 106 4.06 11.26 25.62
CA ARG A 106 3.98 10.85 27.02
C ARG A 106 4.81 9.60 27.29
N ASP A 107 4.69 8.56 26.47
CA ASP A 107 5.40 7.30 26.67
C ASP A 107 6.91 7.52 26.52
N LEU A 108 7.33 8.28 25.51
CA LEU A 108 8.72 8.63 25.32
C LEU A 108 9.28 9.45 26.49
N TYR A 109 8.51 10.40 27.00
CA TYR A 109 8.91 11.19 28.17
C TYR A 109 9.11 10.31 29.42
N GLN A 110 8.17 9.39 29.70
CA GLN A 110 8.28 8.49 30.86
C GLN A 110 9.44 7.52 30.75
N TRP A 111 9.68 6.97 29.55
CA TRP A 111 10.84 6.14 29.29
C TRP A 111 12.15 6.94 29.44
N SER A 112 12.19 8.18 28.93
CA SER A 112 13.39 9.04 28.99
C SER A 112 13.82 9.35 30.42
N LYS A 113 12.87 9.50 31.36
CA LYS A 113 13.17 9.70 32.79
C LYS A 113 14.00 8.57 33.41
N LYS A 114 13.87 7.34 32.90
CA LYS A 114 14.54 6.14 33.44
C LYS A 114 15.77 5.72 32.64
N ASN A 115 16.02 6.35 31.49
CA ASN A 115 17.06 5.96 30.55
C ASN A 115 17.93 7.17 30.21
N SER A 116 17.56 7.92 29.17
CA SER A 116 18.18 9.19 28.80
C SER A 116 17.16 10.07 28.07
N PHE A 117 17.31 11.39 28.22
CA PHE A 117 16.56 12.38 27.46
C PHE A 117 17.15 12.71 26.09
N ASP A 118 18.28 12.10 25.69
CA ASP A 118 18.95 12.43 24.43
C ASP A 118 18.04 12.27 23.22
N LEU A 119 17.34 11.14 23.09
CA LEU A 119 16.40 10.90 22.00
C LEU A 119 15.27 11.95 21.99
N PHE A 120 14.72 12.27 23.16
CA PHE A 120 13.63 13.24 23.31
C PHE A 120 14.08 14.65 22.93
N ASN A 121 15.28 15.05 23.36
CA ASN A 121 15.85 16.37 23.18
C ASN A 121 16.38 16.57 21.75
N HIS A 122 17.19 15.63 21.25
CA HIS A 122 17.77 15.71 19.90
C HIS A 122 16.69 15.69 18.81
N LEU A 123 15.63 14.90 18.97
CA LEU A 123 14.51 14.90 18.02
C LEU A 123 13.53 16.05 18.23
N ASN A 124 13.80 16.92 19.21
CA ASN A 124 12.99 18.07 19.59
C ASN A 124 11.50 17.70 19.71
N MET A 125 11.19 16.77 20.60
CA MET A 125 9.83 16.22 20.72
C MET A 125 8.80 17.23 21.28
N ARG A 126 9.25 18.42 21.69
CA ARG A 126 8.39 19.53 22.12
C ARG A 126 7.51 19.98 20.95
N GLY A 127 6.20 19.74 21.04
CA GLY A 127 5.22 20.03 19.99
C GLY A 127 4.99 18.90 18.97
N ALA A 128 5.58 17.72 19.17
CA ALA A 128 5.16 16.52 18.47
C ALA A 128 3.85 15.98 19.06
N LYS A 129 3.11 15.19 18.27
CA LYS A 129 2.06 14.31 18.78
C LYS A 129 2.58 12.89 19.04
N ARG A 130 3.46 12.39 18.18
CA ARG A 130 4.09 11.07 18.34
C ARG A 130 5.41 10.95 17.59
N LEU A 131 6.21 9.98 18.02
CA LEU A 131 7.40 9.50 17.34
C LEU A 131 7.11 8.10 16.78
N GLN A 132 7.54 7.85 15.54
CA GLN A 132 7.63 6.49 15.01
C GLN A 132 9.08 6.14 14.75
N CYS A 133 9.46 4.94 15.19
CA CYS A 133 10.73 4.31 14.86
C CYS A 133 10.46 3.23 13.81
N VAL A 134 11.02 3.43 12.63
CA VAL A 134 10.72 2.72 11.38
C VAL A 134 11.91 1.84 11.03
N TYR A 135 11.67 0.55 10.87
CA TYR A 135 12.70 -0.42 10.52
C TYR A 135 12.45 -0.93 9.10
N LEU A 136 13.50 -0.93 8.27
CA LEU A 136 13.45 -1.37 6.88
C LEU A 136 14.23 -2.67 6.68
N ASN A 137 13.80 -3.52 5.75
CA ASN A 137 14.32 -4.89 5.58
C ASN A 137 15.83 -4.99 5.28
N ASP A 138 16.44 -3.92 4.77
CA ASP A 138 17.84 -3.87 4.36
C ASP A 138 18.64 -2.80 5.13
N GLU A 139 18.18 -2.45 6.33
CA GLU A 139 18.77 -1.40 7.18
C GLU A 139 19.07 -1.91 8.58
N ASP A 140 20.33 -1.80 8.99
CA ASP A 140 20.76 -2.18 10.34
C ASP A 140 20.22 -1.22 11.40
N GLN A 141 20.05 0.05 11.03
CA GLN A 141 19.65 1.12 11.94
C GLN A 141 18.26 1.65 11.56
N PRO A 142 17.41 1.94 12.56
CA PRO A 142 16.10 2.48 12.28
C PRO A 142 16.17 3.93 11.82
N TYR A 143 15.08 4.33 11.18
CA TYR A 143 14.76 5.72 10.92
C TYR A 143 13.70 6.22 11.89
N TYR A 144 13.80 7.48 12.25
CA TYR A 144 12.85 8.14 13.14
C TYR A 144 12.00 9.11 12.34
N ILE A 145 10.71 9.20 12.64
CA ILE A 145 9.85 10.26 12.10
C ILE A 145 9.00 10.84 13.21
N ARG A 146 9.01 12.17 13.31
CA ARG A 146 8.21 12.93 14.27
C ARG A 146 6.97 13.45 13.59
N TRP A 147 5.81 13.09 14.10
CA TRP A 147 4.53 13.59 13.62
C TRP A 147 4.07 14.76 14.48
N ARG A 148 3.79 15.90 13.83
CA ARG A 148 3.23 17.10 14.48
C ARG A 148 1.70 17.17 14.38
N SER A 149 1.10 16.36 13.53
CA SER A 149 -0.35 16.24 13.32
C SER A 149 -0.82 14.81 13.55
N ASP A 150 -2.12 14.58 13.49
CA ASP A 150 -2.76 13.26 13.54
C ASP A 150 -2.64 12.50 12.20
N ALA A 151 -1.54 12.69 11.47
CA ALA A 151 -1.27 11.96 10.24
C ALA A 151 -1.33 10.45 10.48
N ALA A 152 -1.78 9.67 9.50
CA ALA A 152 -1.90 8.21 9.61
C ALA A 152 -0.56 7.51 9.98
N GLY A 153 0.57 8.11 9.59
CA GLY A 153 1.93 7.62 9.92
C GLY A 153 2.38 6.48 9.03
N ILE A 154 3.54 5.89 9.30
CA ILE A 154 4.09 4.71 8.59
C ILE A 154 3.60 3.41 9.27
N HIS A 155 3.47 2.32 8.52
CA HIS A 155 2.87 1.05 8.91
C HIS A 155 3.74 -0.09 8.37
N PRO A 156 3.70 -1.28 9.01
CA PRO A 156 4.29 -2.47 8.43
C PRO A 156 3.76 -2.72 7.02
N TYR A 157 4.64 -3.25 6.17
CA TYR A 157 4.43 -3.53 4.75
C TYR A 157 4.32 -2.31 3.84
N ASP A 158 4.56 -1.09 4.36
CA ASP A 158 4.70 0.06 3.49
C ASP A 158 5.96 -0.01 2.63
N ILE A 159 5.86 0.56 1.44
CA ILE A 159 7.01 0.90 0.62
C ILE A 159 7.11 2.42 0.57
N ILE A 160 8.22 2.96 1.06
CA ILE A 160 8.38 4.39 1.28
C ILE A 160 9.59 4.97 0.55
N ASP A 161 9.41 6.18 0.00
CA ASP A 161 10.51 7.04 -0.39
C ASP A 161 10.58 8.21 0.59
N PHE A 162 11.78 8.64 0.92
CA PHE A 162 11.95 9.79 1.79
C PHE A 162 13.38 10.33 1.74
N SER A 163 13.52 11.58 2.17
CA SER A 163 14.79 12.17 2.57
C SER A 163 14.91 12.17 4.09
N TRP A 164 16.14 12.08 4.58
CA TRP A 164 16.42 12.18 6.01
C TRP A 164 17.55 13.15 6.28
N ARG A 165 17.68 13.52 7.56
CA ARG A 165 18.86 14.20 8.09
C ARG A 165 19.37 13.47 9.31
N GLU A 166 20.67 13.52 9.52
CA GLU A 166 21.29 13.01 10.74
C GLU A 166 21.25 14.09 11.82
N ILE A 167 20.83 13.70 13.03
CA ILE A 167 20.90 14.54 14.23
C ILE A 167 21.58 13.69 15.30
N SER A 168 22.81 14.06 15.65
CA SER A 168 23.66 13.21 16.49
C SER A 168 23.77 11.81 15.85
N THR A 169 23.38 10.75 16.56
CA THR A 169 23.38 9.37 16.06
C THR A 169 22.06 8.93 15.42
N TYR A 170 21.06 9.82 15.31
CA TYR A 170 19.71 9.48 14.84
C TYR A 170 19.45 9.92 13.40
N ARG A 171 18.86 9.04 12.59
CA ARG A 171 18.40 9.33 11.23
C ARG A 171 16.94 9.79 11.25
N LEU A 172 16.69 11.09 11.13
CA LEU A 172 15.35 11.67 11.16
C LEU A 172 14.80 11.87 9.75
N ILE A 173 13.73 11.15 9.41
CA ILE A 173 12.95 11.33 8.18
C ILE A 173 12.32 12.73 8.17
N LEU A 174 12.44 13.40 7.03
CA LEU A 174 11.75 14.64 6.73
C LEU A 174 10.32 14.31 6.29
N SER A 175 9.33 14.57 7.15
CA SER A 175 7.93 14.20 6.94
C SER A 175 7.33 14.71 5.61
N GLU A 176 7.78 15.88 5.17
CA GLU A 176 7.38 16.55 3.93
C GLU A 176 7.90 15.85 2.67
N SER A 177 8.93 15.00 2.80
CA SER A 177 9.49 14.22 1.70
C SER A 177 8.94 12.79 1.64
N LEU A 178 8.16 12.38 2.64
CA LEU A 178 7.69 11.01 2.77
C LEU A 178 6.61 10.71 1.72
N ILE A 179 6.85 9.68 0.93
CA ILE A 179 5.90 9.12 -0.02
C ILE A 179 5.65 7.66 0.36
N VAL A 180 4.39 7.23 0.36
CA VAL A 180 4.01 5.83 0.63
C VAL A 180 3.30 5.24 -0.58
N HIS A 181 3.99 4.36 -1.31
CA HIS A 181 3.58 3.90 -2.64
C HIS A 181 2.36 3.00 -2.63
N ASN A 182 2.27 2.10 -1.66
CA ASN A 182 1.22 1.08 -1.62
C ASN A 182 -0.04 1.53 -0.88
N ARG A 183 -0.08 2.77 -0.35
CA ARG A 183 -1.19 3.23 0.48
C ARG A 183 -2.30 3.95 -0.23
N CYS A 184 -2.00 4.82 -1.20
CA CYS A 184 -3.00 5.59 -1.98
C CYS A 184 -4.23 5.98 -1.11
N VAL A 185 -4.00 6.82 -0.09
CA VAL A 185 -5.06 7.33 0.80
C VAL A 185 -5.44 8.73 0.32
N GLY A 186 -6.50 8.85 -0.48
CA GLY A 186 -6.99 10.10 -1.03
C GLY A 186 -7.44 9.98 -2.49
N LYS A 187 -8.01 11.05 -3.08
CA LYS A 187 -8.43 11.15 -4.50
C LYS A 187 -7.33 10.86 -5.54
N GLU A 188 -6.12 10.56 -5.08
CA GLU A 188 -4.99 10.11 -5.86
C GLU A 188 -5.19 8.63 -6.19
N ASN A 189 -5.77 8.40 -7.36
CA ASN A 189 -5.87 7.09 -8.00
C ASN A 189 -4.47 6.64 -8.42
N GLY A 190 -3.63 6.29 -7.46
CA GLY A 190 -2.36 5.65 -7.73
C GLY A 190 -2.59 4.44 -8.64
N ILE A 191 -1.70 4.29 -9.60
CA ILE A 191 -1.86 3.34 -10.70
C ILE A 191 -0.57 2.56 -10.86
N CYS A 192 -0.70 1.26 -11.12
CA CYS A 192 0.42 0.40 -11.44
C CYS A 192 0.42 0.15 -12.93
N VAL A 193 1.50 0.48 -13.65
CA VAL A 193 1.64 0.19 -15.08
C VAL A 193 2.96 -0.55 -15.29
N ASN A 194 2.93 -1.71 -15.94
CA ASN A 194 4.06 -2.61 -16.18
C ASN A 194 4.87 -2.85 -14.90
N GLY A 195 4.19 -3.21 -13.80
CA GLY A 195 4.79 -3.42 -12.48
C GLY A 195 5.21 -2.15 -11.72
N ASN A 196 5.30 -1.00 -12.40
CA ASN A 196 5.73 0.28 -11.82
C ASN A 196 4.57 1.07 -11.22
N HIS A 197 4.73 1.54 -9.99
CA HIS A 197 3.70 2.31 -9.28
C HIS A 197 3.92 3.82 -9.43
N TYR A 198 2.84 4.52 -9.72
CA TYR A 198 2.79 5.96 -9.89
C TYR A 198 1.78 6.58 -8.94
N ARG A 199 2.07 7.81 -8.52
CA ARG A 199 1.26 8.58 -7.55
C ARG A 199 -0.15 8.84 -8.06
N SER A 200 -0.30 8.97 -9.36
CA SER A 200 -1.58 9.14 -10.04
C SER A 200 -1.48 8.70 -11.49
N ILE A 201 -2.61 8.63 -12.19
CA ILE A 201 -2.65 8.46 -13.66
C ILE A 201 -1.81 9.55 -14.34
N ARG A 202 -1.81 10.78 -13.80
CA ARG A 202 -1.03 11.89 -14.36
C ARG A 202 0.47 11.69 -14.20
N ASP A 203 0.90 11.26 -13.03
CA ASP A 203 2.29 10.92 -12.74
C ASP A 203 2.78 9.76 -13.62
N ALA A 204 1.95 8.72 -13.78
CA ALA A 204 2.21 7.64 -14.73
C ALA A 204 2.34 8.15 -16.16
N TYR A 205 1.43 9.04 -16.58
CA TYR A 205 1.41 9.57 -17.93
C TYR A 205 2.63 10.44 -18.23
N GLU A 206 3.00 11.32 -17.31
CA GLU A 206 4.17 12.18 -17.44
C GLU A 206 5.47 11.38 -17.41
N SER A 207 5.53 10.28 -16.64
CA SER A 207 6.72 9.41 -16.56
C SER A 207 6.85 8.41 -17.71
N LEU A 208 5.74 7.84 -18.19
CA LEU A 208 5.76 6.80 -19.23
C LEU A 208 5.63 7.38 -20.64
N MET A 209 5.07 8.59 -20.75
CA MET A 209 4.85 9.31 -22.01
C MET A 209 4.26 8.41 -23.12
N PRO A 210 3.12 7.74 -22.89
CA PRO A 210 2.53 6.83 -23.87
C PRO A 210 2.09 7.58 -25.14
N ASN A 211 2.05 6.90 -26.27
CA ASN A 211 1.54 7.35 -27.57
C ASN A 211 0.00 7.40 -27.63
N LYS A 212 -0.64 7.80 -26.53
CA LYS A 212 -2.08 8.05 -26.40
C LYS A 212 -2.25 9.34 -25.63
N SER A 213 -3.35 10.07 -25.85
CA SER A 213 -3.63 11.25 -25.04
C SER A 213 -4.03 10.87 -23.61
N TYR A 214 -3.72 11.73 -22.64
CA TYR A 214 -4.12 11.54 -21.24
C TYR A 214 -5.62 11.29 -21.09
N GLY A 215 -6.44 11.99 -21.90
CA GLY A 215 -7.89 11.80 -21.93
C GLY A 215 -8.31 10.40 -22.42
N ALA A 216 -7.58 9.83 -23.38
CA ALA A 216 -7.83 8.47 -23.87
C ALA A 216 -7.48 7.42 -22.81
N VAL A 217 -6.33 7.56 -22.14
CA VAL A 217 -5.92 6.70 -21.02
C VAL A 217 -6.97 6.74 -19.91
N CYS A 218 -7.39 7.94 -19.47
CA CYS A 218 -8.45 8.11 -18.48
C CYS A 218 -9.80 7.51 -18.90
N ARG A 219 -10.11 7.49 -20.20
CA ARG A 219 -11.34 6.89 -20.74
C ARG A 219 -11.27 5.37 -20.69
N LEU A 220 -10.16 4.77 -21.12
CA LEU A 220 -9.94 3.32 -21.07
C LEU A 220 -10.06 2.79 -19.64
N LEU A 221 -9.40 3.45 -18.68
CA LEU A 221 -9.49 3.11 -17.26
C LEU A 221 -10.93 3.21 -16.71
N ARG A 222 -11.70 4.21 -17.14
CA ARG A 222 -13.12 4.34 -16.76
C ARG A 222 -13.99 3.23 -17.33
N HIS A 223 -13.65 2.71 -18.50
CA HIS A 223 -14.34 1.56 -19.12
C HIS A 223 -13.79 0.21 -18.65
N GLY A 224 -13.01 0.18 -17.56
CA GLY A 224 -12.59 -1.06 -16.91
C GLY A 224 -11.38 -1.73 -17.52
N LYS A 225 -10.68 -1.08 -18.47
CA LYS A 225 -9.37 -1.56 -18.93
C LYS A 225 -8.36 -1.54 -17.79
N THR A 226 -7.46 -2.52 -17.79
CA THR A 226 -6.37 -2.54 -16.81
C THR A 226 -5.43 -1.36 -17.08
N PRO A 227 -4.69 -0.90 -16.06
CA PRO A 227 -3.62 0.07 -16.27
C PRO A 227 -2.62 -0.29 -17.37
N ASP A 228 -2.18 -1.55 -17.44
CA ASP A 228 -1.24 -2.00 -18.47
C ASP A 228 -1.86 -1.85 -19.86
N GLU A 229 -3.11 -2.31 -20.06
CA GLU A 229 -3.83 -2.13 -21.33
C GLU A 229 -4.09 -0.65 -21.67
N ALA A 230 -4.35 0.18 -20.65
CA ALA A 230 -4.66 1.59 -20.86
C ALA A 230 -3.43 2.37 -21.33
N PHE A 231 -2.24 2.01 -20.81
CA PHE A 231 -0.96 2.65 -21.12
C PHE A 231 -0.14 1.92 -22.19
N ASP A 232 -0.57 0.74 -22.66
CA ASP A 232 0.09 0.02 -23.74
C ASP A 232 -0.02 0.79 -25.06
N ASP A 233 1.11 1.14 -25.67
CA ASP A 233 1.17 1.90 -26.91
C ASP A 233 0.84 1.07 -28.15
N GLY A 234 0.73 -0.25 -28.01
CA GLY A 234 0.35 -1.14 -29.10
C GLY A 234 1.30 -1.03 -30.30
N GLU A 235 2.56 -1.44 -30.17
CA GLU A 235 3.51 -1.57 -31.30
C GLU A 235 4.45 -2.77 -31.01
N ARG A 236 4.68 -3.82 -31.84
CA ARG A 236 4.68 -4.02 -33.31
C ARG A 236 4.49 -5.51 -33.69
N HIS A 237 3.50 -5.83 -34.52
CA HIS A 237 3.61 -6.89 -35.56
C HIS A 237 3.40 -6.27 -36.94
N ARG A 238 4.29 -5.36 -37.33
CA ARG A 238 4.58 -5.07 -38.73
C ARG A 238 6.09 -5.09 -38.91
N LYS A 239 6.66 -6.30 -38.89
CA LYS A 239 7.90 -6.53 -39.62
C LYS A 239 7.53 -6.52 -41.10
N LYS A 240 8.23 -5.66 -41.84
CA LYS A 240 8.30 -5.64 -43.30
C LYS A 240 8.42 -7.07 -43.84
N ILE A 241 7.56 -7.42 -44.80
CA ILE A 241 7.95 -8.03 -46.07
C ILE A 241 7.23 -7.24 -47.15
#